data_AF-A0A3R9S043-F1
#
_entry.id   AF-A0A3R9S043-F1
#
_cell.length_a   1.000
_cell.length_b   1.000
_cell.length_c   1.000
_cell.angle_alpha   90.00
_cell.angle_beta   90.00
_cell.angle_gamma   90.00
#
_symmetry.space_group_name_H-M   'P 1'
#
loop_
_entity.id
_entity.type
_entity.pdbx_description
1 polymer ?
#
loop_
_entity_poly.entity_id
_entity_poly.type
_entity_poly.pdbx_seq_one_letter_code
_entity_poly.pdbx_strand_id
1 'polypeptide(L)'
;MLNKIHFLKKESFYLFFISIILTIILFNQINIIYYLVFFLLIDLIGYIPGRIWNLLKGDNDTAKIFYKLYNLCHNFATITIISLIWLYFVKNDYSFIALYTHLFLDRGLLGNFPKEEKDTFKTPTINLVD
;
A
#
# COMPACT_ATOMS: atom_id res chain seq x y z
N MET A 1 9.63 2.55 20.86
CA MET A 1 9.01 2.07 19.60
C MET A 1 8.87 3.18 18.56
N LEU A 2 8.39 4.38 18.96
CA LEU A 2 8.24 5.56 18.08
C LEU A 2 9.45 5.88 17.17
N ASN A 3 10.68 5.83 17.69
CA ASN A 3 11.87 6.15 16.89
C ASN A 3 12.09 5.18 15.71
N LYS A 4 11.68 3.90 15.85
CA LYS A 4 11.80 2.90 14.78
C LYS A 4 10.78 3.15 13.67
N ILE A 5 9.52 3.43 14.03
CA ILE A 5 8.46 3.72 13.05
C ILE A 5 8.76 5.02 12.30
N HIS A 6 9.25 6.06 12.99
CA HIS A 6 9.67 7.29 12.32
C HIS A 6 10.84 7.09 11.36
N PHE A 7 11.80 6.23 11.71
CA PHE A 7 12.87 5.84 10.79
C PHE A 7 12.31 5.14 9.55
N LEU A 8 11.45 4.13 9.72
CA LEU A 8 10.82 3.41 8.60
C LEU A 8 9.94 4.31 7.73
N LYS A 9 9.27 5.31 8.31
CA LYS A 9 8.53 6.33 7.57
C LYS A 9 9.47 7.14 6.68
N LYS A 10 10.59 7.63 7.21
CA LYS A 10 11.58 8.37 6.42
C LYS A 10 12.16 7.51 5.29
N GLU A 11 12.51 6.27 5.58
CA GLU A 11 13.00 5.32 4.57
C GLU A 11 11.96 5.12 3.46
N SER A 12 10.70 4.87 3.83
CA SER A 12 9.60 4.71 2.88
C SER A 12 9.36 5.99 2.06
N PHE A 13 9.54 7.17 2.66
CA PHE A 13 9.46 8.45 1.95
C PHE A 13 10.55 8.56 0.88
N TYR A 14 11.80 8.21 1.18
CA TYR A 14 12.85 8.19 0.16
C TYR A 14 12.58 7.17 -0.94
N LEU A 15 12.12 5.97 -0.57
CA LEU A 15 11.74 4.92 -1.52
C LEU A 15 10.57 5.32 -2.41
N PHE A 16 9.63 6.13 -1.91
CA PHE A 16 8.57 6.71 -2.71
C PHE A 16 9.16 7.56 -3.84
N PHE A 17 10.06 8.50 -3.55
CA PHE A 17 10.72 9.31 -4.59
C PHE A 17 11.53 8.45 -5.58
N ILE A 18 12.26 7.46 -5.07
CA ILE A 18 13.02 6.53 -5.93
C ILE A 18 12.06 5.79 -6.87
N SER A 19 10.90 5.35 -6.40
CA SER A 19 9.91 4.69 -7.24
C SER A 19 9.32 5.62 -8.30
N ILE A 20 9.09 6.91 -7.98
CA ILE A 20 8.63 7.91 -8.96
C ILE A 20 9.70 8.15 -10.03
N ILE A 21 10.96 8.30 -9.62
CA ILE A 21 12.09 8.45 -10.56
C ILE A 21 12.18 7.22 -11.47
N LEU A 22 12.02 6.01 -10.91
CA LEU A 22 12.04 4.77 -11.68
C LEU A 22 10.88 4.70 -12.68
N THR A 23 9.67 5.12 -12.28
CA THR A 23 8.51 5.26 -13.18
C THR A 23 8.80 6.22 -14.34
N ILE A 24 9.51 7.33 -14.10
CA ILE A 24 9.90 8.28 -15.15
C ILE A 24 10.94 7.66 -16.10
N ILE A 25 11.97 6.99 -15.55
CA ILE A 25 13.02 6.34 -16.34
C ILE A 25 12.44 5.25 -17.25
N LEU A 26 11.48 4.48 -16.72
CA LEU A 26 10.86 3.34 -17.41
C LEU A 26 9.52 3.69 -18.07
N PHE A 27 9.22 4.97 -18.25
CA PHE A 27 7.89 5.43 -18.69
C PHE A 27 7.45 4.79 -20.00
N ASN A 28 8.37 4.61 -20.96
CA ASN A 28 8.07 4.01 -22.26
C ASN A 28 7.78 2.50 -22.19
N GLN A 29 8.13 1.85 -21.07
CA GLN A 29 7.87 0.45 -20.79
C GLN A 29 6.75 0.28 -19.76
N ILE A 30 5.99 1.34 -19.47
CA ILE A 30 4.87 1.30 -18.54
C ILE A 30 3.59 1.53 -19.32
N ASN A 31 2.70 0.54 -19.30
CA ASN A 31 1.33 0.76 -19.69
C ASN A 31 0.61 1.55 -18.58
N ILE A 32 0.25 2.80 -18.88
CA ILE A 32 -0.39 3.71 -17.92
C ILE A 32 -1.67 3.12 -17.34
N ILE A 33 -2.46 2.37 -18.13
CA ILE A 33 -3.71 1.76 -17.65
C ILE A 33 -3.37 0.71 -16.59
N TYR A 34 -2.42 -0.19 -16.87
CA TYR A 34 -2.00 -1.21 -15.90
C TYR A 34 -1.37 -0.60 -14.66
N TYR A 35 -0.59 0.47 -14.82
CA TYR A 35 0.00 1.20 -13.70
C TYR A 35 -1.09 1.74 -12.77
N LEU A 36 -2.10 2.42 -13.31
CA LEU A 36 -3.23 2.93 -12.54
C LEU A 36 -4.05 1.81 -11.89
N VAL A 37 -4.27 0.70 -12.62
CA VAL A 37 -4.94 -0.48 -12.07
C VAL A 37 -4.18 -1.01 -10.87
N PHE A 38 -2.87 -1.27 -11.01
CA PHE A 38 -2.05 -1.75 -9.89
C PHE A 38 -2.04 -0.78 -8.71
N PHE A 39 -1.93 0.53 -8.99
CA PHE A 39 -1.96 1.55 -7.96
C PHE A 39 -3.27 1.50 -7.15
N LEU A 40 -4.42 1.39 -7.81
CA LEU A 40 -5.73 1.45 -7.15
C LEU A 40 -6.16 0.09 -6.56
N LEU A 41 -5.73 -1.02 -7.16
CA LEU A 41 -6.22 -2.36 -6.83
C LEU A 41 -5.94 -2.75 -5.38
N ILE A 42 -4.78 -2.38 -4.84
CA ILE A 42 -4.40 -2.75 -3.48
C ILE A 42 -5.30 -2.09 -2.44
N ASP A 43 -5.79 -0.89 -2.70
CA ASP A 43 -6.76 -0.19 -1.86
C ASP A 43 -8.19 -0.67 -2.10
N LEU A 44 -8.55 -0.93 -3.35
CA LEU A 44 -9.87 -1.46 -3.71
C LEU A 44 -10.17 -2.78 -2.98
N ILE A 45 -9.16 -3.61 -2.75
CA ILE A 45 -9.30 -4.88 -2.04
C ILE A 45 -8.95 -4.71 -0.55
N GLY A 46 -7.86 -4.01 -0.24
CA GLY A 46 -7.29 -3.98 1.11
C GLY A 46 -7.93 -2.96 2.04
N TYR A 47 -8.26 -1.76 1.56
CA TYR A 47 -8.67 -0.62 2.39
C TYR A 47 -10.15 -0.28 2.25
N ILE A 48 -10.62 -0.10 1.01
CA ILE A 48 -11.96 0.40 0.72
C ILE A 48 -13.07 -0.43 1.38
N PRO A 49 -13.04 -1.78 1.37
CA PRO A 49 -14.10 -2.58 2.00
C PRO A 49 -14.22 -2.31 3.52
N GLY A 50 -13.09 -2.23 4.23
CA GLY A 50 -13.08 -1.91 5.65
C GLY A 50 -13.52 -0.47 5.93
N ARG A 51 -13.12 0.46 5.06
CA ARG A 51 -13.55 1.86 5.19
C ARG A 51 -15.05 2.03 4.99
N ILE A 52 -15.62 1.37 3.98
CA ILE A 52 -17.08 1.35 3.74
C ILE A 52 -17.79 0.74 4.94
N TRP A 53 -17.30 -0.37 5.47
CA TRP A 53 -17.89 -1.00 6.66
C TRP A 53 -17.96 -0.02 7.84
N ASN A 54 -16.86 0.68 8.13
CA ASN A 54 -16.83 1.66 9.22
C ASN A 54 -17.77 2.84 9.01
N LEU A 55 -17.94 3.29 7.75
CA LEU A 55 -18.90 4.34 7.43
C LEU A 55 -20.35 3.89 7.69
N LEU A 56 -20.64 2.59 7.51
CA LEU A 56 -21.98 2.03 7.69
C LEU A 56 -22.29 1.59 9.13
N LYS A 57 -21.27 1.11 9.87
CA LYS A 57 -21.44 0.46 11.19
C LYS A 57 -20.79 1.20 12.35
N GLY A 58 -19.95 2.20 12.08
CA GLY A 58 -19.15 2.90 13.08
C GLY A 58 -17.78 2.28 13.30
N ASP A 59 -16.84 3.06 13.86
CA ASP A 59 -15.42 2.69 13.92
C ASP A 59 -15.09 1.55 14.90
N ASN A 60 -15.96 1.30 15.90
CA ASN A 60 -15.72 0.33 16.96
C ASN A 60 -16.09 -1.11 16.60
N ASP A 61 -16.66 -1.34 15.42
CA ASP A 61 -17.19 -2.65 15.00
C ASP A 61 -16.55 -3.12 13.68
N THR A 62 -15.30 -2.76 13.44
CA THR A 62 -14.59 -3.18 12.22
C THR A 62 -14.28 -4.67 12.29
N ALA A 63 -14.80 -5.47 11.35
CA ALA A 63 -14.53 -6.90 11.32
C ALA A 63 -13.03 -7.19 11.08
N LYS A 64 -12.48 -8.17 11.83
CA LYS A 64 -11.06 -8.61 11.75
C LYS A 64 -10.57 -8.92 10.34
N ILE A 65 -11.47 -9.37 9.46
CA ILE A 65 -11.15 -9.70 8.07
C ILE A 65 -10.61 -8.49 7.30
N PHE A 66 -11.09 -7.27 7.57
CA PHE A 66 -10.64 -6.08 6.86
C PHE A 66 -9.19 -5.72 7.20
N TYR A 67 -8.75 -5.94 8.44
CA TYR A 67 -7.34 -5.79 8.82
C TYR A 67 -6.45 -6.82 8.13
N LYS A 68 -6.92 -8.07 8.04
CA LYS A 68 -6.20 -9.12 7.32
C LYS A 68 -6.06 -8.82 5.83
N LEU A 69 -7.15 -8.36 5.19
CA LEU A 69 -7.13 -7.94 3.78
C LEU A 69 -6.20 -6.75 3.57
N TYR A 70 -6.30 -5.72 4.40
CA TYR A 70 -5.42 -4.55 4.36
C TYR A 70 -3.95 -4.98 4.44
N ASN A 71 -3.60 -5.75 5.48
CA ASN A 71 -2.22 -6.19 5.73
C ASN A 71 -1.71 -7.15 4.65
N LEU A 72 -2.58 -7.99 4.06
CA LEU A 72 -2.21 -8.89 2.98
C LEU A 72 -1.90 -8.11 1.70
N CYS A 73 -2.75 -7.15 1.32
CA CYS A 73 -2.56 -6.32 0.13
C CYS A 73 -1.38 -5.35 0.27
N HIS A 74 -1.14 -4.83 1.48
CA HIS A 74 -0.04 -3.90 1.79
C HIS A 74 1.21 -4.62 2.32
N ASN A 75 1.39 -5.90 1.98
CA ASN A 75 2.57 -6.68 2.32
C ASN A 75 3.60 -6.66 1.19
N PHE A 76 4.89 -6.48 1.53
CA PHE A 76 5.98 -6.56 0.56
C PHE A 76 6.06 -7.92 -0.15
N ALA A 77 5.82 -9.02 0.55
CA ALA A 77 5.82 -10.36 -0.03
C ALA A 77 4.72 -10.49 -1.08
N THR A 78 3.49 -10.08 -0.77
CA THR A 78 2.36 -10.11 -1.71
C THR A 78 2.64 -9.29 -2.96
N ILE A 79 3.05 -8.02 -2.81
CA ILE A 79 3.31 -7.17 -3.99
C ILE A 79 4.50 -7.66 -4.80
N THR A 80 5.51 -8.27 -4.17
CA THR A 80 6.66 -8.83 -4.87
C THR A 80 6.28 -10.08 -5.64
N ILE A 81 5.48 -10.97 -5.06
CA ILE A 81 4.95 -12.15 -5.76
C ILE A 81 4.13 -11.72 -6.98
N ILE A 82 3.23 -10.74 -6.83
CA ILE A 82 2.44 -10.20 -7.94
C ILE A 82 3.35 -9.60 -9.02
N SER A 83 4.37 -8.84 -8.62
CA SER A 83 5.33 -8.22 -9.54
C SER A 83 6.13 -9.27 -10.32
N LEU A 84 6.58 -10.34 -9.68
CA LEU A 84 7.30 -11.44 -10.32
C LEU A 84 6.41 -12.20 -11.31
N ILE A 85 5.16 -12.48 -10.93
CA ILE A 85 4.16 -13.08 -11.82
C ILE A 85 3.95 -12.19 -13.04
N TRP A 86 3.78 -10.89 -12.84
CA TRP A 86 3.57 -9.94 -13.94
C TRP A 86 4.76 -9.87 -14.88
N LEU A 87 5.97 -9.74 -14.33
CA LEU A 87 7.22 -9.74 -15.11
C LEU A 87 7.37 -11.01 -15.95
N TYR A 88 6.98 -12.16 -15.42
CA TYR A 88 7.05 -13.43 -16.12
C TYR A 88 6.08 -13.50 -17.32
N PHE A 89 4.83 -13.05 -17.14
CA PHE A 89 3.79 -13.21 -18.16
C PHE A 89 3.72 -12.08 -19.19
N VAL A 90 3.82 -10.82 -18.75
CA VAL A 90 3.57 -9.66 -19.63
C VAL A 90 4.84 -9.24 -20.37
N LYS A 91 6.02 -9.44 -19.75
CA LYS A 91 7.37 -9.13 -20.25
C LYS A 91 7.56 -7.67 -20.69
N ASN A 92 8.65 -7.05 -20.25
CA ASN A 92 8.99 -5.67 -20.64
C ASN A 92 7.88 -4.63 -20.34
N ASP A 93 6.97 -4.96 -19.41
CA ASP A 93 6.02 -4.04 -18.83
C ASP A 93 6.33 -3.91 -17.34
N TYR A 94 6.62 -2.68 -16.91
CA TYR A 94 7.04 -2.37 -15.54
C TYR A 94 5.94 -1.67 -14.74
N SER A 95 4.68 -1.84 -15.15
CA SER A 95 3.52 -1.21 -14.50
C SER A 95 3.36 -1.62 -13.04
N PHE A 96 3.89 -2.79 -12.65
CA PHE A 96 3.92 -3.26 -11.26
C PHE A 96 4.68 -2.32 -10.31
N ILE A 97 5.55 -1.41 -10.80
CA ILE A 97 6.19 -0.37 -9.99
C ILE A 97 5.15 0.43 -9.20
N ALA A 98 3.95 0.61 -9.76
CA ALA A 98 2.83 1.26 -9.09
C ALA A 98 2.49 0.65 -7.72
N LEU A 99 2.64 -0.67 -7.54
CA LEU A 99 2.40 -1.34 -6.26
C LEU A 99 3.38 -0.84 -5.19
N TYR A 100 4.64 -0.71 -5.56
CA TYR A 100 5.68 -0.19 -4.67
C TYR A 100 5.49 1.31 -4.43
N THR A 101 5.20 2.07 -5.47
CA THR A 101 4.92 3.51 -5.36
C THR A 101 3.76 3.77 -4.40
N HIS A 102 2.66 3.03 -4.51
CA HIS A 102 1.55 3.14 -3.58
C HIS A 102 1.98 2.79 -2.16
N LEU A 103 2.61 1.62 -1.95
CA LEU A 103 2.99 1.19 -0.59
C LEU A 103 3.96 2.15 0.10
N PHE A 104 4.90 2.73 -0.65
CA PHE A 104 5.83 3.73 -0.15
C PHE A 104 5.17 5.09 0.09
N LEU A 105 4.19 5.49 -0.72
CA LEU A 105 3.36 6.66 -0.46
C LEU A 105 2.60 6.49 0.86
N ASP A 106 1.96 5.35 1.04
CA ASP A 106 1.18 5.01 2.23
C ASP A 106 2.03 5.11 3.49
N ARG A 107 3.21 4.50 3.49
CA ARG A 107 4.10 4.48 4.66
C ARG A 107 4.87 5.78 4.85
N GLY A 108 5.37 6.34 3.75
CA GLY A 108 6.30 7.47 3.76
C GLY A 108 5.63 8.82 3.93
N LEU A 109 4.54 9.05 3.21
CA LEU A 109 3.78 10.29 3.29
C LEU A 109 2.67 10.18 4.33
N LEU A 110 1.80 9.17 4.21
CA LEU A 110 0.61 9.07 5.05
C LEU A 110 0.91 8.48 6.43
N GLY A 111 1.94 7.64 6.56
CA GLY A 111 2.27 6.96 7.81
C GLY A 111 1.36 5.76 8.11
N ASN A 112 0.79 5.15 7.07
CA ASN A 112 0.02 3.91 7.15
C ASN A 112 0.97 2.71 7.15
N PHE A 113 1.07 2.05 8.29
CA PHE A 113 1.80 0.79 8.48
C PHE A 113 0.80 -0.34 8.69
N PRO A 114 1.24 -1.62 8.72
CA PRO A 114 0.34 -2.73 9.04
C PRO A 114 -0.50 -2.42 10.29
N LYS A 115 -1.79 -2.70 10.20
CA LYS A 115 -2.78 -2.38 11.23
C LYS A 115 -3.03 -3.58 12.12
N GLU A 116 -3.11 -3.35 13.42
CA GLU A 116 -3.56 -4.34 14.39
C GLU A 116 -5.10 -4.37 14.45
N GLU A 117 -5.68 -5.48 14.92
CA GLU A 117 -7.14 -5.64 15.00
C GLU A 117 -7.81 -4.65 15.97
N LYS A 118 -7.03 -4.01 16.86
CA LYS A 118 -7.49 -2.97 17.80
C LYS A 118 -7.50 -1.56 17.21
N ASP A 119 -6.88 -1.38 16.04
CA ASP A 119 -6.63 -0.06 15.46
C ASP A 119 -7.89 0.54 14.86
N THR A 120 -8.08 1.85 15.00
CA THR A 120 -9.12 2.51 14.20
C THR A 120 -8.74 2.46 12.72
N PHE A 121 -9.65 1.92 11.89
CA PHE A 121 -9.33 1.62 10.49
C PHE A 121 -8.99 2.89 9.68
N LYS A 122 -9.62 4.02 10.02
CA LYS A 122 -9.48 5.30 9.32
C LYS A 122 -8.23 6.13 9.67
N THR A 123 -7.58 5.82 10.78
CA THR A 123 -6.51 6.65 11.32
C THR A 123 -5.15 6.11 10.88
N PRO A 124 -4.21 6.96 10.45
CA PRO A 124 -2.87 6.51 10.13
C PRO A 124 -2.19 5.84 11.32
N THR A 125 -1.44 4.78 11.06
CA THR A 125 -0.84 3.95 12.12
C THR A 125 0.09 4.74 13.03
N ILE A 126 0.80 5.73 12.49
CA ILE A 126 1.65 6.63 13.29
C ILE A 126 0.88 7.53 14.29
N ASN A 127 -0.43 7.72 14.07
CA ASN A 127 -1.31 8.54 14.89
C ASN A 127 -2.17 7.69 15.84
N LEU A 128 -2.08 6.37 15.73
CA LEU A 128 -2.64 5.45 16.70
C LEU A 128 -1.70 5.46 17.90
N VAL A 129 -2.11 6.18 18.94
CA VAL A 129 -1.40 6.22 20.22
C VAL A 129 -1.60 4.85 20.88
N ASP A 130 -0.50 4.21 21.30
CA ASP A 130 -0.55 3.21 22.38
C ASP A 130 -0.69 3.93 23.73
#